data_AF-A0A834G2D8-F1
#
_entry.id   AF-A0A834G2D8-F1
#
_cell.length_a   1.000
_cell.length_b   1.000
_cell.length_c   1.000
_cell.angle_alpha   90.00
_cell.angle_beta   90.00
_cell.angle_gamma   90.00
#
_symmetry.space_group_name_H-M   'P 1'
#
loop_
_entity.id
_entity.type
_entity.pdbx_description
1 polymer ?
#
loop_
_entity_poly.entity_id
_entity_poly.type
_entity_poly.pdbx_seq_one_letter_code
_entity_poly.pdbx_strand_id
1 'polypeptide(L)'
;MAAIASTLIPNPNPSSNAIVSSLRSPPSFIASTSCLFGNKFLVKPLLAPTMRAQTKRSDGTAPFQRLKPIKVSSHTFDVVVVGAGIIGLTIARQFLMESDLSVAVVDAAVPCAGATGAGQGYLWMVHKAPGSDKWELAMRSRKLWEMFAENVQHQGMNPLEMLGWKKTGSLLIGRTSQDSAMLKRRVDQLSEAGLRAEFLSHGDLLLKEPALMIGKEGGAAFLPDDCQIDAQRAVSFIEKVNRHFASEGRYAEFYYEPATSLLRSGSGEVKAVQTSKNTLYSKKAVIIAAGCWSGTLMHDLIRDTGLDLDVPVKPRKGHLLVVENLNSFILNHGLMEAGYVNHEAGTLHSSVSASGPVDAESLSVSMTATMDSRGDLVLGSSRQFVGFSTEMNESVINRIWERAGEFFPTLRELSLRDFCQSRKVRIGLRPYMPDGKPVIGAVPGLSNLFLAAGHEGEGLSLALGTAEMVANLVLGSPGTVDHAPFALENRLWA
;
A
#
# COMPACT_ATOMS: atom_id res chain seq x y z
N MET A 1 0.31 75.39 9.60
CA MET A 1 -1.16 75.46 9.72
C MET A 1 -1.62 74.01 9.86
N ALA A 2 -2.08 73.49 11.01
CA ALA A 2 -3.29 73.85 11.77
C ALA A 2 -4.56 73.62 10.92
N ALA A 3 -5.60 72.86 11.33
CA ALA A 3 -5.81 72.09 12.56
C ALA A 3 -6.96 71.03 12.43
N ILE A 4 -6.86 69.92 13.17
CA ILE A 4 -7.80 69.36 14.19
C ILE A 4 -9.28 68.97 13.83
N ALA A 5 -9.72 67.88 14.50
CA ALA A 5 -11.11 67.40 14.79
C ALA A 5 -11.95 66.81 13.64
N SER A 6 -12.70 65.69 13.72
CA SER A 6 -13.17 64.69 14.72
C SER A 6 -14.70 64.62 14.82
N THR A 7 -15.22 63.45 15.25
CA THR A 7 -16.65 63.07 15.45
C THR A 7 -17.40 62.65 14.17
N LEU A 8 -18.36 61.71 14.16
CA LEU A 8 -18.88 60.81 15.22
C LEU A 8 -19.47 59.50 14.59
N ILE A 9 -19.89 58.53 15.43
CA ILE A 9 -20.68 57.33 15.07
C ILE A 9 -22.10 57.51 15.67
N PRO A 10 -23.16 56.91 15.11
CA PRO A 10 -23.79 55.82 15.87
C PRO A 10 -24.22 54.62 14.99
N ASN A 11 -24.00 53.42 15.53
CA ASN A 11 -24.58 52.16 15.07
C ASN A 11 -25.98 52.01 15.69
N PRO A 12 -26.98 51.44 14.99
CA PRO A 12 -27.58 50.24 15.59
C PRO A 12 -28.05 49.18 14.58
N ASN A 13 -27.80 47.90 14.90
CA ASN A 13 -28.62 46.77 14.43
C ASN A 13 -30.04 46.87 15.00
N PRO A 14 -31.05 46.37 14.27
CA PRO A 14 -31.65 45.12 14.74
C PRO A 14 -31.97 44.10 13.62
N SER A 15 -32.07 42.84 14.04
CA SER A 15 -32.42 41.65 13.26
C SER A 15 -33.87 41.60 12.76
N SER A 16 -34.13 40.97 11.60
CA SER A 16 -35.22 39.96 11.43
C SER A 16 -35.21 39.29 10.04
N ASN A 17 -35.94 38.17 9.92
CA ASN A 17 -35.97 37.24 8.78
C ASN A 17 -36.92 37.67 7.63
N ALA A 18 -36.56 37.37 6.38
CA ALA A 18 -37.40 36.83 5.27
C ALA A 18 -36.57 36.86 3.97
N ILE A 19 -36.14 35.73 3.39
CA ILE A 19 -36.90 34.88 2.45
C ILE A 19 -37.73 35.67 1.43
N VAL A 20 -37.15 35.91 0.24
CA VAL A 20 -37.90 36.03 -1.02
C VAL A 20 -37.15 35.24 -2.10
N SER A 21 -37.90 34.52 -2.93
CA SER A 21 -37.41 33.63 -3.97
C SER A 21 -37.10 34.34 -5.29
N SER A 22 -36.18 33.77 -6.08
CA SER A 22 -36.33 33.78 -7.54
C SER A 22 -35.72 32.51 -8.14
N LEU A 23 -36.51 31.83 -8.99
CA LEU A 23 -36.07 30.61 -9.67
C LEU A 23 -35.25 30.96 -10.92
N ARG A 24 -34.11 30.30 -11.10
CA ARG A 24 -33.50 30.06 -12.42
C ARG A 24 -33.02 28.62 -12.51
N SER A 25 -33.56 27.90 -13.48
CA SER A 25 -33.23 26.50 -13.77
C SER A 25 -31.88 26.39 -14.48
N PRO A 26 -30.99 25.47 -14.09
CA PRO A 26 -29.87 25.02 -14.91
C PRO A 26 -30.27 23.80 -15.77
N PRO A 27 -29.51 23.48 -16.84
CA PRO A 27 -29.90 22.46 -17.82
C PRO A 27 -29.67 21.02 -17.33
N SER A 28 -30.48 20.10 -17.86
CA SER A 28 -30.42 18.67 -17.59
C SER A 28 -29.21 17.99 -18.26
N PHE A 29 -28.23 17.58 -17.47
CA PHE A 29 -27.29 16.52 -17.86
C PHE A 29 -27.82 15.17 -17.36
N ILE A 30 -28.00 14.22 -18.29
CA ILE A 30 -28.40 12.85 -17.96
C ILE A 30 -27.15 12.08 -17.55
N ALA A 31 -26.96 11.87 -16.25
CA ALA A 31 -25.98 10.93 -15.70
C ALA A 31 -26.71 9.68 -15.21
N SER A 32 -26.58 8.56 -15.92
CA SER A 32 -27.17 7.28 -15.53
C SER A 32 -26.30 6.55 -14.51
N THR A 33 -26.34 6.98 -13.24
CA THR A 33 -25.79 6.19 -12.13
C THR A 33 -26.86 5.24 -11.60
N SER A 34 -26.83 3.99 -12.04
CA SER A 34 -27.69 2.93 -11.51
C SER A 34 -27.21 2.48 -10.12
N CYS A 35 -27.65 3.19 -9.08
CA CYS A 35 -27.51 2.73 -7.69
C CYS A 35 -28.41 1.53 -7.43
N LEU A 36 -27.89 0.32 -7.64
CA LEU A 36 -28.43 -0.91 -7.06
C LEU A 36 -27.49 -1.38 -5.96
N PHE A 37 -27.95 -1.30 -4.71
CA PHE A 37 -27.84 -2.37 -3.69
C PHE A 37 -28.45 -1.86 -2.39
N GLY A 38 -29.74 -2.15 -2.19
CA GLY A 38 -30.38 -2.10 -0.89
C GLY A 38 -30.51 -3.51 -0.33
N ASN A 39 -29.65 -3.88 0.62
CA ASN A 39 -29.96 -4.96 1.55
C ASN A 39 -29.25 -4.76 2.89
N LYS A 40 -30.00 -4.94 3.99
CA LYS A 40 -29.56 -4.57 5.33
C LYS A 40 -28.67 -5.67 5.92
N PHE A 41 -27.44 -5.31 6.31
CA PHE A 41 -26.55 -6.21 7.04
C PHE A 41 -27.14 -6.58 8.41
N LEU A 42 -27.17 -7.88 8.73
CA LEU A 42 -27.62 -8.36 10.04
C LEU A 42 -26.69 -9.47 10.53
N VAL A 43 -25.84 -9.12 11.49
CA VAL A 43 -24.78 -10.01 12.02
C VAL A 43 -25.33 -10.78 13.23
N LYS A 44 -25.11 -12.10 13.26
CA LYS A 44 -25.28 -12.93 14.47
C LYS A 44 -23.92 -13.52 14.89
N PRO A 45 -23.59 -13.55 16.19
CA PRO A 45 -22.37 -14.18 16.69
C PRO A 45 -22.53 -15.70 16.81
N LEU A 46 -21.43 -16.44 16.61
CA LEU A 46 -21.34 -17.88 16.83
C LEU A 46 -20.30 -18.19 17.93
N LEU A 47 -20.62 -19.15 18.79
CA LEU A 47 -19.79 -19.61 19.91
C LEU A 47 -18.79 -20.67 19.45
N ALA A 48 -17.57 -20.62 20.01
CA ALA A 48 -16.51 -21.59 19.73
C ALA A 48 -16.61 -22.83 20.66
N PRO A 49 -16.39 -24.06 20.14
CA PRO A 49 -16.28 -25.26 20.97
C PRO A 49 -14.83 -25.49 21.43
N THR A 50 -14.68 -25.94 22.68
CA THR A 50 -13.39 -26.31 23.27
C THR A 50 -13.05 -27.77 22.98
N MET A 51 -11.82 -28.04 22.50
CA MET A 51 -11.31 -29.41 22.37
C MET A 51 -10.35 -29.77 23.50
N ARG A 52 -10.64 -30.89 24.19
CA ARG A 52 -9.70 -31.53 25.14
C ARG A 52 -8.72 -32.42 24.36
N ALA A 53 -7.43 -32.23 24.60
CA ALA A 53 -6.40 -33.15 24.13
C ALA A 53 -6.37 -34.42 24.99
N GLN A 54 -6.30 -35.59 24.35
CA GLN A 54 -5.89 -36.84 25.00
C GLN A 54 -4.67 -37.41 24.27
N THR A 55 -3.54 -37.48 24.96
CA THR A 55 -2.31 -38.10 24.47
C THR A 55 -2.34 -39.61 24.68
N LYS A 56 -2.25 -40.39 23.60
CA LYS A 56 -1.86 -41.80 23.66
C LYS A 56 -0.52 -41.98 22.94
N ARG A 57 0.45 -42.59 23.63
CA ARG A 57 1.66 -43.14 23.02
C ARG A 57 1.31 -44.48 22.36
N SER A 58 1.98 -44.78 21.25
CA SER A 58 2.07 -46.13 20.70
C SER A 58 3.43 -46.31 20.04
N ASP A 59 4.26 -47.18 20.61
CA ASP A 59 5.44 -47.71 19.92
C ASP A 59 4.99 -48.66 18.81
N GLY A 60 5.71 -48.66 17.69
CA GLY A 60 5.42 -49.57 16.57
C GLY A 60 6.18 -49.18 15.30
N THR A 61 7.15 -50.02 14.91
CA THR A 61 7.88 -49.91 13.65
C THR A 61 6.97 -50.19 12.45
N ALA A 62 6.56 -49.15 11.74
CA ALA A 62 5.75 -49.28 10.53
C ALA A 62 6.65 -49.43 9.28
N PRO A 63 6.31 -50.32 8.31
CA PRO A 63 7.06 -50.45 7.07
C PRO A 63 6.83 -49.22 6.16
N PHE A 64 7.81 -48.91 5.31
CA PHE A 64 7.72 -47.83 4.32
C PHE A 64 6.51 -48.03 3.38
N GLN A 65 5.39 -47.36 3.68
CA GLN A 65 4.31 -47.21 2.72
C GLN A 65 4.75 -46.30 1.58
N ARG A 66 4.62 -46.76 0.33
CA ARG A 66 4.62 -45.87 -0.83
C ARG A 66 3.57 -44.79 -0.58
N LEU A 67 4.00 -43.52 -0.58
CA LEU A 67 3.11 -42.38 -0.54
C LEU A 67 2.06 -42.53 -1.64
N LYS A 68 0.78 -42.52 -1.26
CA LYS A 68 -0.30 -42.46 -2.26
C LYS A 68 -0.12 -41.15 -3.05
N PRO A 69 -0.27 -41.16 -4.39
CA PRO A 69 -0.18 -39.93 -5.17
C PRO A 69 -1.18 -38.93 -4.61
N ILE A 70 -0.72 -37.72 -4.30
CA ILE A 70 -1.56 -36.65 -3.78
C ILE A 70 -2.60 -36.35 -4.85
N LYS A 71 -3.87 -36.53 -4.52
CA LYS A 71 -4.98 -36.35 -5.47
C LYS A 71 -5.22 -34.85 -5.64
N VAL A 72 -4.47 -34.24 -6.54
CA VAL A 72 -4.62 -32.82 -6.91
C VAL A 72 -6.06 -32.59 -7.38
N SER A 73 -6.78 -31.68 -6.72
CA SER A 73 -8.17 -31.36 -7.11
C SER A 73 -8.20 -30.23 -8.14
N SER A 74 -9.16 -30.25 -9.05
CA SER A 74 -9.25 -29.31 -10.17
C SER A 74 -10.46 -28.40 -10.02
N HIS A 75 -10.24 -27.09 -10.15
CA HIS A 75 -11.27 -26.05 -10.07
C HIS A 75 -11.18 -25.15 -11.29
N THR A 76 -12.25 -24.43 -11.63
CA THR A 76 -12.28 -23.54 -12.81
C THR A 76 -12.89 -22.20 -12.45
N PHE A 77 -12.19 -21.13 -12.80
CA PHE A 77 -12.60 -19.75 -12.60
C PHE A 77 -12.42 -18.96 -13.91
N ASP A 78 -12.95 -17.74 -13.98
CA ASP A 78 -12.67 -16.85 -15.10
C ASP A 78 -11.32 -16.14 -14.90
N VAL A 79 -10.98 -15.84 -13.65
CA VAL A 79 -9.76 -15.15 -13.24
C VAL A 79 -9.06 -15.90 -12.10
N VAL A 80 -7.74 -16.04 -12.16
CA VAL A 80 -6.91 -16.58 -11.07
C VAL A 80 -5.84 -15.54 -10.69
N VAL A 81 -5.81 -15.12 -9.44
CA VAL A 81 -4.85 -14.14 -8.91
C VAL A 81 -3.86 -14.85 -7.98
N VAL A 82 -2.58 -14.77 -8.30
CA VAL A 82 -1.48 -15.36 -7.53
C VAL A 82 -0.86 -14.30 -6.62
N GLY A 83 -1.18 -14.34 -5.34
CA GLY A 83 -0.76 -13.39 -4.30
C GLY A 83 -1.95 -12.75 -3.59
N ALA A 84 -2.01 -12.87 -2.26
CA ALA A 84 -3.04 -12.30 -1.38
C ALA A 84 -2.52 -11.08 -0.57
N GLY A 85 -1.51 -10.38 -1.10
CA GLY A 85 -1.18 -9.02 -0.67
C GLY A 85 -2.28 -8.04 -1.07
N ILE A 86 -2.16 -6.77 -0.67
CA ILE A 86 -3.16 -5.74 -1.00
C ILE A 86 -3.46 -5.66 -2.50
N ILE A 87 -2.42 -5.75 -3.36
CA ILE A 87 -2.57 -5.68 -4.82
C ILE A 87 -3.49 -6.80 -5.35
N GLY A 88 -3.21 -8.06 -5.01
CA GLY A 88 -4.00 -9.18 -5.51
C GLY A 88 -5.43 -9.21 -4.97
N LEU A 89 -5.63 -8.86 -3.70
CA LEU A 89 -6.96 -8.80 -3.09
C LEU A 89 -7.80 -7.63 -3.62
N THR A 90 -7.20 -6.48 -3.95
CA THR A 90 -7.92 -5.38 -4.62
C THR A 90 -8.22 -5.71 -6.07
N ILE A 91 -7.32 -6.38 -6.81
CA ILE A 91 -7.59 -6.89 -8.16
C ILE A 91 -8.78 -7.86 -8.14
N ALA A 92 -8.79 -8.83 -7.21
CA ALA A 92 -9.91 -9.74 -7.06
C ALA A 92 -11.22 -9.00 -6.74
N ARG A 93 -11.17 -8.02 -5.81
CA ARG A 93 -12.33 -7.18 -5.49
C ARG A 93 -12.86 -6.41 -6.70
N GLN A 94 -11.98 -5.86 -7.54
CA GLN A 94 -12.37 -5.09 -8.72
C GLN A 94 -13.17 -5.95 -9.70
N PHE A 95 -12.68 -7.14 -10.06
CA PHE A 95 -13.40 -8.07 -10.93
C PHE A 95 -14.75 -8.50 -10.35
N LEU A 96 -14.81 -8.76 -9.04
CA LEU A 96 -16.06 -9.14 -8.36
C LEU A 96 -17.11 -8.02 -8.39
N MET A 97 -16.67 -6.76 -8.25
CA MET A 97 -17.56 -5.59 -8.20
C MET A 97 -18.04 -5.09 -9.57
N GLU A 98 -17.23 -5.22 -10.62
CA GLU A 98 -17.48 -4.58 -11.93
C GLU A 98 -17.84 -5.55 -13.06
N SER A 99 -17.95 -6.85 -12.77
CA SER A 99 -18.28 -7.87 -13.76
C SER A 99 -19.01 -9.05 -13.11
N ASP A 100 -19.44 -10.02 -13.93
CA ASP A 100 -19.97 -11.32 -13.46
C ASP A 100 -18.90 -12.43 -13.36
N LEU A 101 -17.62 -12.08 -13.48
CA LEU A 101 -16.53 -13.06 -13.50
C LEU A 101 -16.32 -13.74 -12.14
N SER A 102 -15.98 -15.03 -12.20
CA SER A 102 -15.54 -15.81 -11.05
C SER A 102 -14.02 -15.68 -10.83
N VAL A 103 -13.59 -15.52 -9.59
CA VAL A 103 -12.21 -15.22 -9.21
C VAL A 103 -11.70 -16.20 -8.13
N ALA A 104 -10.52 -16.80 -8.37
CA ALA A 104 -9.75 -17.45 -7.31
C ALA A 104 -8.55 -16.61 -6.89
N VAL A 105 -8.30 -16.52 -5.60
CA VAL A 105 -7.04 -15.99 -5.04
C VAL A 105 -6.24 -17.14 -4.45
N VAL A 106 -4.96 -17.26 -4.83
CA VAL A 106 -4.04 -18.28 -4.33
C VAL A 106 -2.79 -17.62 -3.73
N ASP A 107 -2.34 -18.10 -2.56
CA ASP A 107 -1.14 -17.59 -1.90
C ASP A 107 -0.37 -18.70 -1.17
N ALA A 108 0.97 -18.58 -1.14
CA ALA A 108 1.87 -19.51 -0.46
C ALA A 108 1.75 -19.48 1.07
N ALA A 109 1.22 -18.38 1.62
CA ALA A 109 0.98 -18.13 3.04
C ALA A 109 -0.48 -17.71 3.25
N VAL A 110 -0.72 -16.56 3.90
CA VAL A 110 -2.03 -15.99 4.18
C VAL A 110 -2.07 -14.51 3.75
N PRO A 111 -3.27 -13.93 3.57
CA PRO A 111 -3.46 -12.51 3.36
C PRO A 111 -2.61 -11.64 4.27
N CYS A 112 -2.12 -10.53 3.72
CA CYS A 112 -1.32 -9.52 4.44
C CYS A 112 0.06 -10.01 4.97
N ALA A 113 0.45 -11.28 4.85
CA ALA A 113 1.68 -11.82 5.45
C ALA A 113 3.00 -11.26 4.88
N GLY A 114 2.97 -10.69 3.67
CA GLY A 114 4.14 -10.08 3.02
C GLY A 114 4.34 -8.59 3.36
N ALA A 115 4.87 -7.83 2.39
CA ALA A 115 5.14 -6.40 2.53
C ALA A 115 3.93 -5.56 3.00
N THR A 116 2.71 -5.99 2.69
CA THR A 116 1.47 -5.31 3.09
C THR A 116 1.34 -5.19 4.62
N GLY A 117 1.42 -6.30 5.37
CA GLY A 117 1.27 -6.30 6.83
C GLY A 117 2.50 -5.76 7.57
N ALA A 118 3.66 -5.75 6.91
CA ALA A 118 4.89 -5.16 7.42
C ALA A 118 4.97 -3.62 7.25
N GLY A 119 4.04 -2.99 6.52
CA GLY A 119 4.06 -1.56 6.21
C GLY A 119 3.67 -0.62 7.36
N GLN A 120 3.91 0.69 7.14
CA GLN A 120 3.49 1.78 8.05
C GLN A 120 2.02 2.20 7.86
N GLY A 121 1.41 1.84 6.73
CA GLY A 121 0.00 2.12 6.49
C GLY A 121 -0.32 3.56 6.08
N TYR A 122 0.47 4.22 5.24
CA TYR A 122 0.20 5.60 4.80
C TYR A 122 -0.05 5.72 3.30
N LEU A 123 -0.90 6.68 2.92
CA LEU A 123 -1.20 7.10 1.56
C LEU A 123 -0.50 8.43 1.28
N TRP A 124 0.83 8.38 1.21
CA TRP A 124 1.68 9.56 1.03
C TRP A 124 1.55 10.13 -0.39
N MET A 125 1.26 11.43 -0.52
CA MET A 125 1.50 12.19 -1.75
C MET A 125 2.67 13.17 -1.61
N VAL A 126 3.03 13.60 -0.40
CA VAL A 126 4.00 14.70 -0.15
C VAL A 126 5.38 14.52 -0.81
N HIS A 127 5.86 13.29 -0.95
CA HIS A 127 7.15 13.00 -1.61
C HIS A 127 7.05 12.65 -3.10
N LYS A 128 5.83 12.51 -3.65
CA LYS A 128 5.63 12.18 -5.07
C LYS A 128 5.93 13.39 -5.96
N ALA A 129 6.34 13.12 -7.19
CA ALA A 129 6.64 14.13 -8.20
C ALA A 129 5.47 14.25 -9.20
N PRO A 130 4.83 15.43 -9.31
CA PRO A 130 3.93 15.74 -10.41
C PRO A 130 4.58 15.49 -11.78
N GLY A 131 3.78 15.00 -12.74
CA GLY A 131 4.27 14.69 -14.09
C GLY A 131 5.17 13.46 -14.22
N SER A 132 5.49 12.75 -13.13
CA SER A 132 6.13 11.44 -13.22
C SER A 132 5.15 10.36 -13.70
N ASP A 133 5.65 9.29 -14.31
CA ASP A 133 4.86 8.16 -14.81
C ASP A 133 3.86 7.60 -13.76
N LYS A 134 4.23 7.62 -12.48
CA LYS A 134 3.38 7.15 -11.36
C LYS A 134 2.31 8.16 -10.92
N TRP A 135 2.33 9.40 -11.39
CA TRP A 135 1.51 10.49 -10.86
C TRP A 135 0.01 10.27 -11.03
N GLU A 136 -0.45 10.03 -12.27
CA GLU A 136 -1.88 9.81 -12.56
C GLU A 136 -2.42 8.55 -11.86
N LEU A 137 -1.62 7.47 -11.83
CA LEU A 137 -1.96 6.26 -11.09
C LEU A 137 -2.10 6.52 -9.58
N ALA A 138 -1.24 7.36 -9.00
CA ALA A 138 -1.31 7.73 -7.60
C ALA A 138 -2.53 8.62 -7.30
N MET A 139 -2.80 9.62 -8.13
CA MET A 139 -3.98 10.49 -8.01
C MET A 139 -5.28 9.69 -8.14
N ARG A 140 -5.37 8.79 -9.13
CA ARG A 140 -6.54 7.91 -9.30
C ARG A 140 -6.72 6.95 -8.13
N SER A 141 -5.65 6.28 -7.71
CA SER A 141 -5.72 5.31 -6.59
C SER A 141 -6.08 5.99 -5.27
N ARG A 142 -5.57 7.21 -5.02
CA ARG A 142 -5.97 8.05 -3.89
C ARG A 142 -7.47 8.36 -3.94
N LYS A 143 -8.00 8.80 -5.08
CA LYS A 143 -9.43 9.09 -5.25
C LYS A 143 -10.30 7.86 -4.97
N LEU A 144 -9.88 6.69 -5.45
CA LEU A 144 -10.55 5.42 -5.19
C LEU A 144 -10.53 5.03 -3.69
N TRP A 145 -9.44 5.33 -2.98
CA TRP A 145 -9.34 5.13 -1.53
C TRP A 145 -10.27 6.05 -0.74
N GLU A 146 -10.34 7.34 -1.10
CA GLU A 146 -11.30 8.30 -0.55
C GLU A 146 -12.75 7.82 -0.75
N MET A 147 -13.12 7.45 -1.99
CA MET A 147 -14.43 6.90 -2.34
C MET A 147 -14.75 5.59 -1.59
N PHE A 148 -13.75 4.74 -1.33
CA PHE A 148 -13.95 3.49 -0.60
C PHE A 148 -14.27 3.77 0.88
N ALA A 149 -13.55 4.70 1.52
CA ALA A 149 -13.85 5.12 2.89
C ALA A 149 -15.25 5.77 3.00
N GLU A 150 -15.62 6.63 2.05
CA GLU A 150 -16.95 7.23 1.97
C GLU A 150 -18.05 6.17 1.80
N ASN A 151 -17.86 5.17 0.95
CA ASN A 151 -18.81 4.07 0.78
C ASN A 151 -18.97 3.22 2.05
N VAL A 152 -17.88 2.94 2.79
CA VAL A 152 -17.95 2.27 4.10
C VAL A 152 -18.82 3.09 5.07
N GLN A 153 -18.66 4.41 5.10
CA GLN A 153 -19.46 5.31 5.92
C GLN A 153 -20.94 5.34 5.48
N HIS A 154 -21.23 5.38 4.18
CA HIS A 154 -22.60 5.35 3.64
C HIS A 154 -23.34 4.04 3.96
N GLN A 155 -22.60 2.93 4.14
CA GLN A 155 -23.16 1.65 4.59
C GLN A 155 -23.38 1.59 6.13
N GLY A 156 -23.16 2.69 6.85
CA GLY A 156 -23.34 2.78 8.29
C GLY A 156 -22.21 2.16 9.12
N MET A 157 -21.06 1.87 8.50
CA MET A 157 -19.87 1.35 9.19
C MET A 157 -18.83 2.46 9.42
N ASN A 158 -18.00 2.31 10.45
CA ASN A 158 -16.94 3.27 10.75
C ASN A 158 -15.68 3.00 9.90
N PRO A 159 -15.22 3.93 9.03
CA PRO A 159 -14.01 3.74 8.22
C PRO A 159 -12.73 3.55 9.04
N LEU A 160 -12.65 4.12 10.25
CA LEU A 160 -11.53 3.90 11.16
C LEU A 160 -11.48 2.45 11.66
N GLU A 161 -12.63 1.85 11.95
CA GLU A 161 -12.69 0.46 12.41
C GLU A 161 -12.48 -0.54 11.28
N MET A 162 -13.06 -0.29 10.10
CA MET A 162 -13.03 -1.21 8.96
C MET A 162 -11.73 -1.13 8.15
N LEU A 163 -11.17 0.07 7.96
CA LEU A 163 -9.99 0.30 7.10
C LEU A 163 -8.78 0.85 7.88
N GLY A 164 -8.95 1.24 9.15
CA GLY A 164 -7.95 2.07 9.84
C GLY A 164 -7.85 3.49 9.27
N TRP A 165 -8.88 3.95 8.54
CA TRP A 165 -8.86 5.22 7.81
C TRP A 165 -8.75 6.42 8.76
N LYS A 166 -7.64 7.14 8.72
CA LYS A 166 -7.45 8.42 9.43
C LYS A 166 -7.03 9.52 8.45
N LYS A 167 -7.69 10.67 8.50
CA LYS A 167 -7.30 11.89 7.79
C LYS A 167 -6.35 12.72 8.69
N THR A 168 -5.13 12.22 8.87
CA THR A 168 -4.12 12.81 9.77
C THR A 168 -3.19 13.80 9.07
N GLY A 169 -3.12 13.83 7.74
CA GLY A 169 -2.20 14.69 6.98
C GLY A 169 -0.74 14.22 7.07
N SER A 170 0.12 14.68 6.16
CA SER A 170 1.54 14.27 6.09
C SER A 170 2.51 15.45 6.15
N LEU A 171 3.68 15.20 6.72
CA LEU A 171 4.77 16.16 6.87
C LEU A 171 6.07 15.57 6.30
N LEU A 172 6.64 16.21 5.28
CA LEU A 172 8.00 15.96 4.81
C LEU A 172 8.95 17.01 5.39
N ILE A 173 9.81 16.59 6.31
CA ILE A 173 10.56 17.46 7.23
C ILE A 173 11.99 17.69 6.74
N GLY A 174 12.39 18.95 6.70
CA GLY A 174 13.74 19.43 6.43
C GLY A 174 14.41 19.99 7.68
N ARG A 175 15.72 19.80 7.83
CA ARG A 175 16.49 20.28 9.00
C ARG A 175 17.42 21.45 8.68
N THR A 176 17.67 21.71 7.40
CA THR A 176 18.58 22.76 6.90
C THR A 176 17.83 23.78 6.05
N SER A 177 18.43 24.96 5.86
CA SER A 177 17.89 26.00 4.96
C SER A 177 17.77 25.50 3.51
N GLN A 178 18.64 24.57 3.09
CA GLN A 178 18.60 23.91 1.78
C GLN A 178 17.37 22.99 1.66
N ASP A 179 17.09 22.19 2.68
CA ASP A 179 15.87 21.37 2.72
C ASP A 179 14.63 22.27 2.67
N SER A 180 14.59 23.33 3.49
CA SER A 180 13.48 24.28 3.52
C SER A 180 13.25 24.97 2.17
N ALA A 181 14.31 25.27 1.41
CA ALA A 181 14.20 25.79 0.05
C ALA A 181 13.68 24.74 -0.96
N MET A 182 14.05 23.47 -0.79
CA MET A 182 13.52 22.36 -1.60
C MET A 182 12.04 22.09 -1.29
N LEU A 183 11.65 22.11 -0.02
CA LEU A 183 10.29 21.86 0.44
C LEU A 183 9.31 22.95 -0.02
N LYS A 184 9.71 24.22 -0.07
CA LYS A 184 8.92 25.30 -0.69
C LYS A 184 8.60 24.99 -2.15
N ARG A 185 9.62 24.71 -2.96
CA ARG A 185 9.43 24.32 -4.38
C ARG A 185 8.55 23.07 -4.52
N ARG A 186 8.63 22.11 -3.60
CA ARG A 186 7.76 20.94 -3.60
C ARG A 186 6.31 21.30 -3.30
N VAL A 187 6.05 22.20 -2.34
CA VAL A 187 4.71 22.72 -2.04
C VAL A 187 4.14 23.46 -3.26
N ASP A 188 4.94 24.30 -3.92
CA ASP A 188 4.53 25.00 -5.15
C ASP A 188 4.11 23.98 -6.23
N GLN A 189 4.98 23.02 -6.55
CA GLN A 189 4.72 21.95 -7.54
C GLN A 189 3.47 21.11 -7.24
N LEU A 190 3.25 20.74 -5.97
CA LEU A 190 2.08 19.95 -5.58
C LEU A 190 0.79 20.79 -5.62
N SER A 191 0.88 22.09 -5.33
CA SER A 191 -0.24 23.03 -5.41
C SER A 191 -0.65 23.32 -6.85
N GLU A 192 0.32 23.52 -7.74
CA GLU A 192 0.10 23.62 -9.19
C GLU A 192 -0.53 22.34 -9.77
N ALA A 193 -0.17 21.17 -9.22
CA ALA A 193 -0.77 19.89 -9.56
C ALA A 193 -2.12 19.60 -8.87
N GLY A 194 -2.72 20.59 -8.20
CA GLY A 194 -4.07 20.53 -7.65
C GLY A 194 -4.22 19.88 -6.27
N LEU A 195 -3.13 19.59 -5.55
CA LEU A 195 -3.19 19.17 -4.16
C LEU A 195 -3.17 20.37 -3.22
N ARG A 196 -3.85 20.26 -2.07
CA ARG A 196 -3.63 21.22 -0.97
C ARG A 196 -2.28 20.91 -0.33
N ALA A 197 -1.33 21.83 -0.46
CA ALA A 197 -0.02 21.75 0.17
C ALA A 197 0.34 23.10 0.80
N GLU A 198 1.03 23.06 1.95
CA GLU A 198 1.46 24.24 2.71
C GLU A 198 2.94 24.08 3.09
N PHE A 199 3.74 25.15 3.03
CA PHE A 199 5.06 25.16 3.64
C PHE A 199 4.95 25.67 5.07
N LEU A 200 5.40 24.88 6.05
CA LEU A 200 5.45 25.26 7.45
C LEU A 200 6.85 25.72 7.82
N SER A 201 6.95 26.91 8.40
CA SER A 201 8.20 27.34 9.06
C SER A 201 8.48 26.48 10.30
N HIS A 202 9.70 26.57 10.84
CA HIS A 202 10.04 25.97 12.13
C HIS A 202 8.99 26.26 13.22
N GLY A 203 8.49 27.50 13.33
CA GLY A 203 7.49 27.87 14.33
C GLY A 203 6.14 27.19 14.09
N ASP A 204 5.60 27.28 12.87
CA ASP A 204 4.29 26.71 12.52
C ASP A 204 4.29 25.17 12.61
N LEU A 205 5.43 24.55 12.29
CA LEU A 205 5.63 23.11 12.40
C LEU A 205 5.60 22.66 13.86
N LEU A 206 6.25 23.37 14.79
CA LEU A 206 6.19 23.04 16.22
C LEU A 206 4.79 23.24 16.83
N LEU A 207 3.97 24.13 16.27
CA LEU A 207 2.56 24.25 16.67
C LEU A 207 1.72 23.04 16.22
N LYS A 208 2.06 22.39 15.09
CA LYS A 208 1.40 21.16 14.62
C LYS A 208 1.97 19.88 15.23
N GLU A 209 3.27 19.83 15.52
CA GLU A 209 3.98 18.69 16.09
C GLU A 209 4.89 19.12 17.26
N PRO A 210 4.34 19.35 18.46
CA PRO A 210 5.11 19.85 19.61
C PRO A 210 6.20 18.88 20.12
N ALA A 211 6.09 17.59 19.79
CA ALA A 211 7.10 16.58 20.14
C ALA A 211 8.35 16.62 19.24
N LEU A 212 8.26 17.26 18.08
CA LEU A 212 9.33 17.36 17.10
C LEU A 212 10.37 18.40 17.53
N MET A 213 11.65 18.13 17.29
CA MET A 213 12.74 19.08 17.50
C MET A 213 13.64 19.14 16.27
N ILE A 214 13.68 20.30 15.62
CA ILE A 214 14.58 20.59 14.48
C ILE A 214 15.25 21.95 14.65
N GLY A 215 16.30 22.23 13.88
CA GLY A 215 16.93 23.55 13.87
C GLY A 215 16.00 24.65 13.35
N LYS A 216 16.28 25.91 13.72
CA LYS A 216 15.49 27.09 13.31
C LYS A 216 15.38 27.28 11.79
N GLU A 217 16.36 26.77 11.04
CA GLU A 217 16.44 26.79 9.58
C GLU A 217 15.56 25.73 8.90
N GLY A 218 15.05 24.76 9.66
CA GLY A 218 14.20 23.69 9.17
C GLY A 218 12.74 24.09 8.99
N GLY A 219 11.96 23.16 8.46
CA GLY A 219 10.54 23.34 8.16
C GLY A 219 9.95 22.06 7.56
N ALA A 220 8.71 22.13 7.06
CA ALA A 220 8.07 20.98 6.43
C ALA A 220 7.23 21.38 5.21
N ALA A 221 7.13 20.48 4.24
CA ALA A 221 5.99 20.46 3.32
C ALA A 221 4.85 19.67 3.99
N PHE A 222 3.66 20.26 4.06
CA PHE A 222 2.49 19.73 4.75
C PHE A 222 1.34 19.49 3.76
N LEU A 223 0.80 18.27 3.73
CA LEU A 223 -0.41 17.94 2.96
C LEU A 223 -1.52 17.52 3.94
N PRO A 224 -2.52 18.37 4.24
CA PRO A 224 -3.58 18.07 5.20
C PRO A 224 -4.47 16.89 4.80
N ASP A 225 -4.58 16.59 3.50
CA ASP A 225 -5.47 15.54 3.00
C ASP A 225 -4.79 14.17 2.81
N ASP A 226 -3.49 14.02 3.12
CA ASP A 226 -2.86 12.69 3.14
C ASP A 226 -3.42 11.85 4.29
N CYS A 227 -3.58 10.54 4.04
CA CYS A 227 -4.35 9.66 4.91
C CYS A 227 -3.54 8.44 5.38
N GLN A 228 -3.88 7.92 6.55
CA GLN A 228 -3.42 6.65 7.07
C GLN A 228 -4.50 5.57 6.86
N ILE A 229 -4.08 4.33 6.62
CA ILE A 229 -4.90 3.11 6.66
C ILE A 229 -4.19 2.02 7.45
N ASP A 230 -4.93 1.18 8.14
CA ASP A 230 -4.37 0.00 8.79
C ASP A 230 -4.41 -1.16 7.80
N ALA A 231 -3.23 -1.65 7.42
CA ALA A 231 -3.10 -2.68 6.40
C ALA A 231 -3.84 -3.98 6.76
N GLN A 232 -3.88 -4.36 8.04
CA GLN A 232 -4.57 -5.56 8.49
C GLN A 232 -6.08 -5.38 8.49
N ARG A 233 -6.58 -4.23 8.97
CA ARG A 233 -8.02 -3.90 8.90
C ARG A 233 -8.50 -3.85 7.45
N ALA A 234 -7.81 -3.08 6.60
CA ALA A 234 -8.16 -2.91 5.19
C ALA A 234 -8.16 -4.25 4.42
N VAL A 235 -7.13 -5.09 4.59
CA VAL A 235 -7.09 -6.42 3.97
C VAL A 235 -8.22 -7.32 4.48
N SER A 236 -8.40 -7.41 5.80
CA SER A 236 -9.46 -8.24 6.40
C SER A 236 -10.87 -7.82 5.94
N PHE A 237 -11.11 -6.51 5.80
CA PHE A 237 -12.35 -5.98 5.28
C PHE A 237 -12.53 -6.27 3.77
N ILE A 238 -11.48 -6.13 2.95
CA ILE A 238 -11.52 -6.49 1.53
C ILE A 238 -11.79 -7.99 1.34
N GLU A 239 -11.11 -8.88 2.08
CA GLU A 239 -11.42 -10.31 2.06
C GLU A 239 -12.87 -10.58 2.45
N LYS A 240 -13.35 -9.95 3.53
CA LYS A 240 -14.74 -10.09 3.97
C LYS A 240 -15.72 -9.66 2.86
N VAL A 241 -15.45 -8.55 2.16
CA VAL A 241 -16.25 -8.11 1.00
C VAL A 241 -16.22 -9.19 -0.10
N ASN A 242 -15.03 -9.62 -0.53
CA ASN A 242 -14.88 -10.64 -1.59
C ASN A 242 -15.61 -11.95 -1.25
N ARG A 243 -15.58 -12.39 0.01
CA ARG A 243 -16.27 -13.60 0.48
C ARG A 243 -17.79 -13.58 0.36
N HIS A 244 -18.46 -12.43 0.20
CA HIS A 244 -19.91 -12.41 -0.05
C HIS A 244 -20.25 -13.12 -1.38
N PHE A 245 -19.42 -12.92 -2.40
CA PHE A 245 -19.53 -13.55 -3.72
C PHE A 245 -19.21 -15.05 -3.73
N ALA A 246 -18.66 -15.61 -2.64
CA ALA A 246 -18.42 -17.06 -2.54
C ALA A 246 -19.74 -17.86 -2.51
N SER A 247 -20.81 -17.28 -1.96
CA SER A 247 -22.15 -17.90 -1.94
C SER A 247 -22.79 -18.03 -3.33
N GLU A 248 -22.36 -17.20 -4.28
CA GLU A 248 -22.74 -17.21 -5.69
C GLU A 248 -21.82 -18.11 -6.53
N GLY A 249 -20.85 -18.80 -5.90
CA GLY A 249 -19.80 -19.57 -6.58
C GLY A 249 -18.75 -18.70 -7.31
N ARG A 250 -18.77 -17.38 -7.09
CA ARG A 250 -17.94 -16.41 -7.81
C ARG A 250 -16.59 -16.11 -7.16
N TYR A 251 -16.35 -16.53 -5.92
CA TYR A 251 -15.07 -16.30 -5.24
C TYR A 251 -14.58 -17.50 -4.44
N ALA A 252 -13.28 -17.78 -4.51
CA ALA A 252 -12.62 -18.84 -3.75
C ALA A 252 -11.19 -18.45 -3.33
N GLU A 253 -10.72 -19.04 -2.24
CA GLU A 253 -9.44 -18.73 -1.60
C GLU A 253 -8.61 -20.00 -1.38
N PHE A 254 -7.35 -19.98 -1.81
CA PHE A 254 -6.42 -21.11 -1.76
C PHE A 254 -5.14 -20.67 -1.04
N TYR A 255 -5.17 -20.70 0.30
CA TYR A 255 -4.07 -20.26 1.16
C TYR A 255 -3.20 -21.45 1.61
N TYR A 256 -1.93 -21.16 1.94
CA TYR A 256 -0.88 -22.16 2.14
C TYR A 256 -0.70 -23.08 0.92
N GLU A 257 -0.78 -22.50 -0.28
CA GLU A 257 -0.70 -23.17 -1.57
C GLU A 257 0.17 -22.37 -2.55
N PRO A 258 1.50 -22.52 -2.49
CA PRO A 258 2.38 -21.89 -3.49
C PRO A 258 2.01 -22.36 -4.90
N ALA A 259 1.93 -21.41 -5.83
CA ALA A 259 1.90 -21.70 -7.26
C ALA A 259 3.25 -22.28 -7.69
N THR A 260 3.23 -23.37 -8.46
CA THR A 260 4.44 -24.14 -8.82
C THR A 260 4.69 -24.24 -10.31
N SER A 261 3.66 -24.15 -11.15
CA SER A 261 3.77 -24.26 -12.61
C SER A 261 2.52 -23.70 -13.31
N LEU A 262 2.66 -23.37 -14.59
CA LEU A 262 1.56 -22.99 -15.48
C LEU A 262 1.22 -24.15 -16.41
N LEU A 263 -0.06 -24.49 -16.56
CA LEU A 263 -0.52 -25.30 -17.67
C LEU A 263 -0.83 -24.37 -18.85
N ARG A 264 -0.28 -24.70 -20.02
CA ARG A 264 -0.38 -23.89 -21.24
C ARG A 264 -0.91 -24.75 -22.39
N SER A 265 -1.58 -24.12 -23.35
CA SER A 265 -1.86 -24.74 -24.65
C SER A 265 -0.58 -24.78 -25.50
N GLY A 266 -0.60 -25.54 -26.61
CA GLY A 266 0.48 -25.52 -27.60
C GLY A 266 0.65 -24.15 -28.31
N SER A 267 -0.27 -23.20 -28.14
CA SER A 267 -0.18 -21.84 -28.67
C SER A 267 0.38 -20.81 -27.67
N GLY A 268 0.90 -21.26 -26.52
CA GLY A 268 1.43 -20.38 -25.46
C GLY A 268 0.39 -19.74 -24.55
N GLU A 269 -0.91 -20.01 -24.77
CA GLU A 269 -1.99 -19.51 -23.92
C GLU A 269 -1.99 -20.20 -22.56
N VAL A 270 -1.95 -19.42 -21.48
CA VAL A 270 -2.03 -19.95 -20.11
C VAL A 270 -3.47 -20.37 -19.78
N LYS A 271 -3.63 -21.63 -19.40
CA LYS A 271 -4.92 -22.29 -19.10
C LYS A 271 -5.14 -22.56 -17.63
N ALA A 272 -4.09 -22.77 -16.84
CA ALA A 272 -4.22 -22.99 -15.39
C ALA A 272 -2.96 -22.63 -14.61
N VAL A 273 -3.14 -22.33 -13.33
CA VAL A 273 -2.08 -22.32 -12.32
C VAL A 273 -2.13 -23.65 -11.57
N GLN A 274 -1.01 -24.35 -11.45
CA GLN A 274 -0.86 -25.48 -10.55
C GLN A 274 -0.32 -25.00 -9.21
N THR A 275 -0.85 -25.55 -8.13
CA THR A 275 -0.41 -25.32 -6.75
C THR A 275 0.10 -26.63 -6.15
N SER A 276 0.64 -26.58 -4.93
CA SER A 276 1.01 -27.78 -4.17
C SER A 276 -0.16 -28.76 -3.88
N LYS A 277 -1.43 -28.35 -4.08
CA LYS A 277 -2.63 -29.17 -3.80
C LYS A 277 -3.68 -29.19 -4.91
N ASN A 278 -3.70 -28.18 -5.79
CA ASN A 278 -4.80 -27.93 -6.73
C ASN A 278 -4.31 -27.55 -8.13
N THR A 279 -5.18 -27.71 -9.12
CA THR A 279 -5.04 -27.09 -10.45
C THR A 279 -6.20 -26.12 -10.64
N LEU A 280 -5.89 -24.83 -10.78
CA LEU A 280 -6.84 -23.73 -10.90
C LEU A 280 -6.88 -23.28 -12.35
N TYR A 281 -7.87 -23.78 -13.11
CA TYR A 281 -8.09 -23.37 -14.50
C TYR A 281 -8.63 -21.95 -14.58
N SER A 282 -8.14 -21.17 -15.53
CA SER A 282 -8.61 -19.82 -15.85
C SER A 282 -9.18 -19.78 -17.27
N LYS A 283 -10.32 -19.11 -17.43
CA LYS A 283 -10.95 -18.89 -18.75
C LYS A 283 -10.56 -17.56 -19.41
N LYS A 284 -10.09 -16.57 -18.64
CA LYS A 284 -9.76 -15.22 -19.16
C LYS A 284 -8.38 -14.72 -18.75
N ALA A 285 -8.03 -14.81 -17.47
CA ALA A 285 -6.77 -14.21 -16.98
C ALA A 285 -6.15 -14.97 -15.80
N VAL A 286 -4.82 -15.05 -15.82
CA VAL A 286 -3.98 -15.35 -14.66
C VAL A 286 -3.18 -14.09 -14.34
N ILE A 287 -3.28 -13.57 -13.13
CA ILE A 287 -2.57 -12.37 -12.69
C ILE A 287 -1.54 -12.74 -11.62
N ILE A 288 -0.27 -12.48 -11.89
CA ILE A 288 0.82 -12.63 -10.94
C ILE A 288 0.95 -11.33 -10.13
N ALA A 289 0.56 -11.39 -8.86
CA ALA A 289 0.61 -10.28 -7.89
C ALA A 289 1.41 -10.67 -6.63
N ALA A 290 2.39 -11.59 -6.80
CA ALA A 290 3.14 -12.27 -5.74
C ALA A 290 4.22 -11.39 -5.06
N GLY A 291 4.02 -10.08 -4.97
CA GLY A 291 4.95 -9.16 -4.29
C GLY A 291 6.39 -9.30 -4.78
N CYS A 292 7.36 -9.37 -3.85
CA CYS A 292 8.78 -9.50 -4.16
C CYS A 292 9.18 -10.88 -4.71
N TRP A 293 8.29 -11.88 -4.63
CA TRP A 293 8.51 -13.20 -5.22
C TRP A 293 8.13 -13.24 -6.70
N SER A 294 7.49 -12.20 -7.24
CA SER A 294 6.99 -12.18 -8.62
C SER A 294 8.08 -12.41 -9.66
N GLY A 295 9.28 -11.87 -9.48
CA GLY A 295 10.41 -12.05 -10.41
C GLY A 295 10.91 -13.50 -10.44
N THR A 296 11.25 -14.06 -9.27
CA THR A 296 11.68 -15.46 -9.15
C THR A 296 10.59 -16.44 -9.58
N LEU A 297 9.33 -16.16 -9.24
CA LEU A 297 8.19 -16.97 -9.66
C LEU A 297 8.01 -16.93 -11.17
N MET A 298 8.02 -15.74 -11.81
CA MET A 298 7.92 -15.63 -13.26
C MET A 298 9.03 -16.42 -13.97
N HIS A 299 10.29 -16.26 -13.53
CA HIS A 299 11.42 -17.04 -14.05
C HIS A 299 11.15 -18.55 -13.98
N ASP A 300 10.71 -19.07 -12.83
CA ASP A 300 10.41 -20.50 -12.68
C ASP A 300 9.21 -20.98 -13.51
N LEU A 301 8.16 -20.15 -13.65
CA LEU A 301 6.94 -20.47 -14.40
C LEU A 301 7.11 -20.45 -15.92
N ILE A 302 8.13 -19.74 -16.44
CA ILE A 302 8.38 -19.60 -17.89
C ILE A 302 9.67 -20.29 -18.37
N ARG A 303 10.49 -20.84 -17.48
CA ARG A 303 11.80 -21.46 -17.81
C ARG A 303 11.76 -22.47 -18.97
N ASP A 304 10.65 -23.18 -19.14
CA ASP A 304 10.44 -24.20 -20.16
C ASP A 304 9.76 -23.68 -21.45
N THR A 305 9.49 -22.38 -21.55
CA THR A 305 8.89 -21.74 -22.74
C THR A 305 9.91 -21.34 -23.80
N GLY A 306 11.18 -21.16 -23.42
CA GLY A 306 12.21 -20.55 -24.27
C GLY A 306 12.04 -19.04 -24.49
N LEU A 307 11.13 -18.37 -23.77
CA LEU A 307 10.99 -16.92 -23.79
C LEU A 307 12.14 -16.26 -23.00
N ASP A 308 12.84 -15.33 -23.65
CA ASP A 308 13.80 -14.44 -23.00
C ASP A 308 13.04 -13.24 -22.41
N LEU A 309 12.64 -13.35 -21.15
CA LEU A 309 11.83 -12.36 -20.46
C LEU A 309 12.35 -12.15 -19.02
N ASP A 310 12.99 -11.01 -18.78
CA ASP A 310 13.38 -10.59 -17.43
C ASP A 310 12.26 -9.80 -16.74
N VAL A 311 12.01 -10.17 -15.48
CA VAL A 311 11.10 -9.49 -14.55
C VAL A 311 11.91 -9.18 -13.29
N PRO A 312 12.68 -8.06 -13.26
CA PRO A 312 13.71 -7.82 -12.26
C PRO A 312 13.17 -7.32 -10.91
N VAL A 313 12.00 -7.82 -10.47
CA VAL A 313 11.42 -7.57 -9.16
C VAL A 313 12.34 -8.19 -8.09
N LYS A 314 12.97 -7.35 -7.27
CA LYS A 314 13.93 -7.77 -6.23
C LYS A 314 13.37 -7.50 -4.83
N PRO A 315 13.63 -8.35 -3.82
CA PRO A 315 13.29 -8.07 -2.43
C PRO A 315 14.19 -6.97 -1.85
N ARG A 316 13.61 -5.82 -1.49
CA ARG A 316 14.30 -4.76 -0.73
C ARG A 316 13.79 -4.75 0.71
N LYS A 317 14.60 -5.24 1.64
CA LYS A 317 14.24 -5.42 3.04
C LYS A 317 14.11 -4.08 3.76
N GLY A 318 13.06 -3.95 4.54
CA GLY A 318 12.83 -2.83 5.45
C GLY A 318 12.46 -3.30 6.85
N HIS A 319 13.03 -2.63 7.85
CA HIS A 319 12.65 -2.75 9.25
C HIS A 319 11.82 -1.53 9.67
N LEU A 320 10.81 -1.77 10.50
CA LEU A 320 10.13 -0.78 11.32
C LEU A 320 10.23 -1.19 12.78
N LEU A 321 10.42 -0.21 13.64
CA LEU A 321 10.42 -0.33 15.09
C LEU A 321 9.07 0.21 15.60
N VAL A 322 8.27 -0.66 16.21
CA VAL A 322 7.01 -0.30 16.85
C VAL A 322 7.27 -0.19 18.35
N VAL A 323 6.81 0.88 18.99
CA VAL A 323 6.92 1.10 20.43
C VAL A 323 5.51 1.27 20.99
N GLU A 324 5.12 0.34 21.85
CA GLU A 324 3.77 0.23 22.41
C GLU A 324 3.65 0.97 23.75
N ASN A 325 2.43 1.32 24.17
CA ASN A 325 2.13 1.93 25.48
C ASN A 325 2.79 3.30 25.76
N LEU A 326 3.18 4.04 24.72
CA LEU A 326 3.77 5.38 24.82
C LEU A 326 2.72 6.49 25.08
N ASN A 327 1.94 6.35 26.17
CA ASN A 327 0.75 7.17 26.44
C ASN A 327 0.98 8.70 26.53
N SER A 328 2.23 9.14 26.73
CA SER A 328 2.62 10.56 26.79
C SER A 328 3.18 11.10 25.47
N PHE A 329 3.44 10.26 24.47
CA PHE A 329 4.03 10.66 23.19
C PHE A 329 2.97 10.61 22.09
N ILE A 330 2.66 11.76 21.51
CA ILE A 330 1.60 11.92 20.50
C ILE A 330 2.21 12.58 19.27
N LEU A 331 1.94 11.99 18.10
CA LEU A 331 2.10 12.64 16.79
C LEU A 331 0.70 12.84 16.20
N ASN A 332 0.46 14.01 15.61
CA ASN A 332 -0.83 14.34 15.01
C ASN A 332 -0.89 13.93 13.52
N HIS A 333 0.26 13.94 12.84
CA HIS A 333 0.44 13.69 11.42
C HIS A 333 1.33 12.46 11.17
N GLY A 334 1.45 12.06 9.90
CA GLY A 334 2.51 11.16 9.45
C GLY A 334 3.76 11.95 9.09
N LEU A 335 4.91 11.60 9.66
CA LEU A 335 6.18 12.30 9.49
C LEU A 335 7.16 11.48 8.63
N MET A 336 7.89 12.15 7.75
CA MET A 336 8.96 11.61 6.90
C MET A 336 10.08 12.65 6.79
N GLU A 337 11.36 12.26 6.86
CA GLU A 337 12.45 13.19 6.59
C GLU A 337 12.75 13.37 5.10
N ALA A 338 13.18 14.56 4.69
CA ALA A 338 13.55 14.87 3.31
C ALA A 338 14.63 13.92 2.74
N GLY A 339 15.57 13.46 3.58
CA GLY A 339 16.60 12.49 3.21
C GLY A 339 16.07 11.13 2.74
N TYR A 340 14.83 10.77 3.11
CA TYR A 340 14.16 9.56 2.64
C TYR A 340 14.03 9.54 1.11
N VAL A 341 13.71 10.70 0.52
CA VAL A 341 13.54 10.88 -0.93
C VAL A 341 14.86 10.68 -1.67
N ASN A 342 15.97 11.15 -1.08
CA ASN A 342 17.31 10.97 -1.64
C ASN A 342 17.75 9.49 -1.62
N HIS A 343 17.35 8.70 -0.61
CA HIS A 343 17.60 7.24 -0.58
C HIS A 343 16.63 6.43 -1.46
N GLU A 344 15.58 7.05 -1.96
CA GLU A 344 14.71 6.48 -2.99
C GLU A 344 15.31 6.73 -4.39
N ALA A 345 15.58 7.99 -4.71
CA ALA A 345 16.14 8.43 -5.99
C ALA A 345 17.61 8.01 -6.19
N GLY A 346 18.42 8.00 -5.13
CA GLY A 346 19.83 7.62 -5.19
C GLY A 346 20.04 6.18 -5.67
N THR A 347 19.11 5.27 -5.37
CA THR A 347 19.13 3.90 -5.92
C THR A 347 18.80 3.79 -7.41
N LEU A 348 18.25 4.83 -8.05
CA LEU A 348 18.10 4.89 -9.52
C LEU A 348 19.33 5.48 -10.23
N HIS A 349 20.12 6.33 -9.55
CA HIS A 349 21.24 7.05 -10.18
C HIS A 349 22.61 6.34 -10.08
N SER A 350 22.73 5.25 -9.29
CA SER A 350 23.99 4.51 -9.14
C SER A 350 24.47 3.75 -10.39
N SER A 351 23.74 3.82 -11.52
CA SER A 351 24.13 3.21 -12.80
C SER A 351 25.16 4.04 -13.60
N VAL A 352 25.51 5.26 -13.16
CA VAL A 352 26.51 6.09 -13.84
C VAL A 352 27.60 6.55 -12.86
N SER A 353 28.81 6.00 -13.02
CA SER A 353 30.07 6.32 -12.30
C SER A 353 30.38 5.54 -11.02
N ALA A 354 30.68 4.24 -11.13
CA ALA A 354 31.57 3.55 -10.18
C ALA A 354 32.23 2.30 -10.81
N SER A 355 33.46 2.44 -11.30
CA SER A 355 34.33 1.30 -11.62
C SER A 355 35.00 0.78 -10.35
N GLY A 356 34.21 0.15 -9.47
CA GLY A 356 34.64 -0.47 -8.22
C GLY A 356 33.71 -1.62 -7.84
N PRO A 357 34.07 -2.45 -6.85
CA PRO A 357 33.15 -3.46 -6.33
C PRO A 357 31.90 -2.77 -5.79
N VAL A 358 30.71 -3.31 -6.10
CA VAL A 358 29.47 -2.86 -5.47
C VAL A 358 29.60 -3.19 -3.98
N ASP A 359 29.75 -2.17 -3.14
CA ASP A 359 29.98 -2.34 -1.70
C ASP A 359 28.90 -3.20 -1.07
N ALA A 360 29.32 -4.05 -0.13
CA ALA A 360 28.42 -4.91 0.63
C ALA A 360 27.37 -4.08 1.37
N GLU A 361 26.10 -4.49 1.25
CA GLU A 361 24.97 -3.95 1.99
C GLU A 361 24.81 -2.42 1.93
N SER A 362 24.18 -1.91 0.86
CA SER A 362 23.77 -0.50 0.74
C SER A 362 22.63 -0.12 1.71
N LEU A 363 22.87 -0.25 3.01
CA LEU A 363 21.95 0.01 4.10
C LEU A 363 21.73 1.51 4.26
N SER A 364 20.53 1.96 3.90
CA SER A 364 20.02 3.29 4.27
C SER A 364 19.01 3.17 5.40
N VAL A 365 19.02 4.17 6.29
CA VAL A 365 18.02 4.39 7.35
C VAL A 365 17.57 5.83 7.23
N SER A 366 16.28 6.09 7.27
CA SER A 366 15.73 7.45 7.24
C SER A 366 14.47 7.53 8.06
N MET A 367 14.36 8.57 8.89
CA MET A 367 13.25 8.81 9.81
C MET A 367 11.91 8.89 9.06
N THR A 368 11.03 7.99 9.44
CA THR A 368 9.58 8.11 9.30
C THR A 368 8.95 7.78 10.65
N ALA A 369 7.90 8.51 11.03
CA ALA A 369 7.20 8.30 12.30
C ALA A 369 5.69 8.47 12.11
N THR A 370 4.91 7.48 12.57
CA THR A 370 3.44 7.48 12.49
C THR A 370 2.84 6.84 13.74
N MET A 371 1.61 7.20 14.10
CA MET A 371 0.84 6.52 15.17
C MET A 371 -0.16 5.55 14.54
N ASP A 372 -0.07 4.24 14.80
CA ASP A 372 -0.94 3.26 14.14
C ASP A 372 -2.38 3.23 14.68
N SER A 373 -3.23 2.31 14.20
CA SER A 373 -4.66 2.28 14.59
C SER A 373 -4.90 1.94 16.07
N ARG A 374 -3.89 1.45 16.80
CA ARG A 374 -3.94 1.21 18.25
C ARG A 374 -3.35 2.36 19.07
N GLY A 375 -2.68 3.31 18.44
CA GLY A 375 -1.89 4.34 19.12
C GLY A 375 -0.45 3.92 19.41
N ASP A 376 0.05 2.85 18.79
CA ASP A 376 1.47 2.48 18.89
C ASP A 376 2.32 3.38 17.98
N LEU A 377 3.48 3.82 18.46
CA LEU A 377 4.42 4.63 17.69
C LEU A 377 5.19 3.73 16.72
N VAL A 378 5.09 3.97 15.42
CA VAL A 378 5.79 3.22 14.37
C VAL A 378 6.89 4.08 13.76
N LEU A 379 8.11 3.80 14.19
CA LEU A 379 9.35 4.37 13.68
C LEU A 379 9.89 3.54 12.52
N GLY A 380 10.41 4.20 11.51
CA GLY A 380 11.02 3.58 10.36
C GLY A 380 11.97 4.52 9.65
N SER A 381 12.50 4.14 8.48
CA SER A 381 12.56 2.77 7.99
C SER A 381 13.94 2.49 7.39
N SER A 382 14.38 1.23 7.45
CA SER A 382 15.56 0.80 6.70
C SER A 382 15.23 0.46 5.24
N ARG A 383 16.24 0.50 4.39
CA ARG A 383 16.26 -0.05 3.02
C ARG A 383 17.61 -0.75 2.80
N GLN A 384 17.59 -2.05 2.49
CA GLN A 384 18.78 -2.86 2.21
C GLN A 384 18.47 -4.00 1.22
N PHE A 385 19.46 -4.44 0.44
CA PHE A 385 19.36 -5.60 -0.44
C PHE A 385 20.13 -6.78 0.17
N VAL A 386 19.41 -7.75 0.74
CA VAL A 386 19.97 -8.95 1.41
C VAL A 386 19.19 -10.22 0.99
N GLY A 387 18.73 -10.24 -0.25
CA GLY A 387 17.84 -11.28 -0.77
C GLY A 387 16.53 -11.37 0.03
N PHE A 388 16.05 -12.60 0.21
CA PHE A 388 14.78 -12.88 0.92
C PHE A 388 14.94 -13.04 2.44
N SER A 389 16.09 -12.70 3.04
CA SER A 389 16.27 -12.82 4.50
C SER A 389 15.34 -11.87 5.26
N THR A 390 14.45 -12.41 6.08
CA THR A 390 13.63 -11.66 7.05
C THR A 390 14.23 -11.66 8.47
N GLU A 391 15.48 -12.07 8.64
CA GLU A 391 16.15 -12.11 9.96
C GLU A 391 16.31 -10.70 10.55
N MET A 392 16.14 -10.56 11.86
CA MET A 392 16.28 -9.28 12.54
C MET A 392 17.76 -8.91 12.73
N ASN A 393 18.13 -7.68 12.39
CA ASN A 393 19.45 -7.12 12.67
C ASN A 393 19.33 -5.98 13.70
N GLU A 394 19.72 -6.25 14.95
CA GLU A 394 19.68 -5.27 16.06
C GLU A 394 20.44 -3.98 15.76
N SER A 395 21.54 -4.02 14.99
CA SER A 395 22.28 -2.79 14.62
C SER A 395 21.44 -1.85 13.74
N VAL A 396 20.55 -2.40 12.91
CA VAL A 396 19.60 -1.61 12.10
C VAL A 396 18.51 -1.01 12.98
N ILE A 397 18.05 -1.74 14.00
CA ILE A 397 17.05 -1.26 14.95
C ILE A 397 17.61 -0.12 15.81
N ASN A 398 18.85 -0.26 16.29
CA ASN A 398 19.55 0.81 17.01
C ASN A 398 19.72 2.06 16.13
N ARG A 399 20.12 1.91 14.85
CA ARG A 399 20.19 3.05 13.91
C ARG A 399 18.82 3.73 13.67
N ILE A 400 17.72 2.97 13.59
CA ILE A 400 16.36 3.54 13.50
C ILE A 400 16.03 4.34 14.77
N TRP A 401 16.36 3.80 15.95
CA TRP A 401 16.12 4.47 17.23
C TRP A 401 16.96 5.74 17.41
N GLU A 402 18.26 5.67 17.14
CA GLU A 402 19.19 6.80 17.18
C GLU A 402 18.72 7.92 16.24
N ARG A 403 18.35 7.56 15.00
CA ARG A 403 17.86 8.50 13.98
C ARG A 403 16.52 9.12 14.39
N ALA A 404 15.59 8.35 14.95
CA ALA A 404 14.34 8.91 15.50
C ALA A 404 14.62 9.88 16.66
N GLY A 405 15.53 9.53 17.56
CA GLY A 405 15.94 10.39 18.68
C GLY A 405 16.63 11.70 18.26
N GLU A 406 17.10 11.84 17.02
CA GLU A 406 17.56 13.13 16.48
C GLU A 406 16.42 14.11 16.19
N PHE A 407 15.22 13.61 15.92
CA PHE A 407 14.01 14.39 15.67
C PHE A 407 13.12 14.48 16.92
N PHE A 408 13.19 13.50 17.82
CA PHE A 408 12.38 13.43 19.04
C PHE A 408 13.28 13.16 20.26
N PRO A 409 13.95 14.18 20.82
CA PRO A 409 14.89 14.02 21.94
C PRO A 409 14.27 13.36 23.18
N THR A 410 12.97 13.58 23.42
CA THR A 410 12.20 12.95 24.50
C THR A 410 12.17 11.42 24.43
N LEU A 411 12.32 10.81 23.23
CA LEU A 411 12.48 9.36 23.11
C LEU A 411 13.78 8.85 23.75
N ARG A 412 14.82 9.69 23.85
CA ARG A 412 16.09 9.32 24.50
C ARG A 412 16.01 9.35 26.03
N GLU A 413 14.97 9.96 26.59
CA GLU A 413 14.73 10.02 28.04
C GLU A 413 14.00 8.77 28.58
N LEU A 414 13.41 7.98 27.67
CA LEU A 414 12.80 6.68 28.00
C LEU A 414 13.87 5.70 28.48
N SER A 415 13.58 4.95 29.56
CA SER A 415 14.57 4.01 30.07
C SER A 415 14.82 2.87 29.08
N LEU A 416 16.07 2.41 28.99
CA LEU A 416 16.44 1.26 28.15
C LEU A 416 15.64 -0.01 28.50
N ARG A 417 15.13 -0.11 29.73
CA ARG A 417 14.27 -1.22 30.16
C ARG A 417 12.88 -1.10 29.54
N ASP A 418 12.25 0.06 29.64
CA ASP A 418 10.90 0.29 29.12
C ASP A 418 10.89 0.16 27.58
N PHE A 419 11.92 0.69 26.92
CA PHE A 419 12.14 0.50 25.48
C PHE A 419 12.25 -0.98 25.09
N CYS A 420 13.09 -1.76 25.77
CA CYS A 420 13.26 -3.18 25.47
C CYS A 420 12.00 -4.04 25.76
N GLN A 421 11.14 -3.61 26.70
CA GLN A 421 9.90 -4.33 27.05
C GLN A 421 8.71 -3.94 26.16
N SER A 422 8.68 -2.73 25.61
CA SER A 422 7.57 -2.20 24.79
C SER A 422 7.78 -2.30 23.27
N ARG A 423 8.97 -2.71 22.82
CA ARG A 423 9.29 -2.74 21.38
C ARG A 423 8.82 -4.02 20.67
N LYS A 424 8.35 -3.85 19.43
CA LYS A 424 8.19 -4.89 18.42
C LYS A 424 8.89 -4.47 17.13
N VAL A 425 9.31 -5.42 16.31
CA VAL A 425 9.94 -5.15 15.01
C VAL A 425 9.05 -5.72 13.91
N ARG A 426 8.70 -4.91 12.91
CA ARG A 426 8.09 -5.38 11.65
C ARG A 426 9.18 -5.44 10.58
N ILE A 427 9.27 -6.57 9.89
CA ILE A 427 10.25 -6.78 8.81
C ILE A 427 9.48 -7.13 7.54
N GLY A 428 9.74 -6.42 6.45
CA GLY A 428 9.06 -6.60 5.17
C GLY A 428 10.02 -6.57 3.99
N LEU A 429 9.71 -7.36 2.96
CA LEU A 429 10.44 -7.41 1.70
C LEU A 429 9.66 -6.63 0.64
N ARG A 430 10.04 -5.38 0.39
CA ARG A 430 9.38 -4.54 -0.62
C ARG A 430 9.67 -5.08 -2.02
N PRO A 431 8.69 -5.15 -2.94
CA PRO A 431 8.94 -5.49 -4.34
C PRO A 431 9.59 -4.30 -5.06
N TYR A 432 10.91 -4.26 -5.07
CA TYR A 432 11.68 -3.21 -5.74
C TYR A 432 11.78 -3.47 -7.24
N MET A 433 11.67 -2.41 -8.05
CA MET A 433 11.96 -2.41 -9.49
C MET A 433 13.11 -1.42 -9.78
N PRO A 434 14.09 -1.79 -10.66
CA PRO A 434 15.24 -0.93 -10.95
C PRO A 434 14.88 0.47 -11.47
N ASP A 435 13.85 0.57 -12.30
CA ASP A 435 13.37 1.84 -12.88
C ASP A 435 12.37 2.59 -11.98
N GLY A 436 12.17 2.13 -10.74
CA GLY A 436 11.33 2.80 -9.72
C GLY A 436 9.83 2.76 -9.98
N LYS A 437 9.35 1.99 -10.97
CA LYS A 437 7.94 1.92 -11.37
C LYS A 437 7.38 0.51 -11.20
N PRO A 438 6.10 0.34 -10.84
CA PRO A 438 5.49 -0.99 -10.87
C PRO A 438 5.44 -1.53 -12.30
N VAL A 439 5.29 -2.84 -12.44
CA VAL A 439 4.97 -3.52 -13.70
C VAL A 439 3.53 -3.98 -13.63
N ILE A 440 2.72 -3.48 -14.56
CA ILE A 440 1.26 -3.67 -14.64
C ILE A 440 0.91 -3.88 -16.11
N GLY A 441 0.50 -5.10 -16.47
CA GLY A 441 0.09 -5.38 -17.86
C GLY A 441 0.14 -6.85 -18.24
N ALA A 442 -0.13 -7.13 -19.52
CA ALA A 442 0.01 -8.45 -20.11
C ALA A 442 1.49 -8.87 -20.19
N VAL A 443 1.74 -10.18 -20.18
CA VAL A 443 3.07 -10.76 -20.36
C VAL A 443 3.30 -11.07 -21.84
N PRO A 444 4.29 -10.45 -22.51
CA PRO A 444 4.59 -10.74 -23.92
C PRO A 444 4.88 -12.23 -24.15
N GLY A 445 4.33 -12.79 -25.24
CA GLY A 445 4.47 -14.20 -25.60
C GLY A 445 3.57 -15.18 -24.83
N LEU A 446 2.88 -14.76 -23.76
CA LEU A 446 2.00 -15.63 -22.96
C LEU A 446 0.58 -15.05 -22.85
N SER A 447 -0.31 -15.51 -23.74
CA SER A 447 -1.71 -15.10 -23.71
C SER A 447 -2.40 -15.51 -22.41
N ASN A 448 -3.35 -14.69 -21.95
CA ASN A 448 -4.04 -14.76 -20.66
C ASN A 448 -3.14 -14.54 -19.42
N LEU A 449 -1.85 -14.26 -19.53
CA LEU A 449 -0.97 -14.00 -18.39
C LEU A 449 -0.73 -12.50 -18.21
N PHE A 450 -0.90 -12.02 -16.98
CA PHE A 450 -0.70 -10.63 -16.58
C PHE A 450 0.18 -10.56 -15.33
N LEU A 451 0.85 -9.43 -15.14
CA LEU A 451 1.73 -9.14 -14.02
C LEU A 451 1.29 -7.83 -13.34
N ALA A 452 1.30 -7.80 -12.01
CA ALA A 452 0.95 -6.64 -11.20
C ALA A 452 1.84 -6.59 -9.94
N ALA A 453 3.07 -6.10 -10.09
CA ALA A 453 4.10 -6.14 -9.05
C ALA A 453 5.01 -4.89 -9.08
N GLY A 454 6.01 -4.83 -8.19
CA GLY A 454 7.05 -3.80 -8.25
C GLY A 454 6.75 -2.46 -7.55
N HIS A 455 5.69 -2.39 -6.73
CA HIS A 455 5.22 -1.15 -6.09
C HIS A 455 6.07 -0.63 -4.91
N GLU A 456 7.27 -1.18 -4.62
CA GLU A 456 8.15 -0.85 -3.48
C GLU A 456 7.39 -0.62 -2.15
N GLY A 457 7.51 0.55 -1.53
CA GLY A 457 6.76 0.98 -0.35
C GLY A 457 5.39 1.62 -0.63
N GLU A 458 5.03 1.78 -1.90
CA GLU A 458 3.81 2.46 -2.36
C GLU A 458 2.63 1.49 -2.60
N GLY A 459 2.82 0.19 -2.38
CA GLY A 459 1.82 -0.85 -2.71
C GLY A 459 0.42 -0.61 -2.15
N LEU A 460 0.29 -0.06 -0.92
CA LEU A 460 -1.00 0.38 -0.38
C LEU A 460 -1.56 1.59 -1.13
N SER A 461 -0.72 2.61 -1.38
CA SER A 461 -1.10 3.84 -2.06
C SER A 461 -1.61 3.60 -3.48
N LEU A 462 -1.01 2.65 -4.21
CA LEU A 462 -1.30 2.37 -5.62
C LEU A 462 -2.29 1.19 -5.83
N ALA A 463 -2.77 0.55 -4.77
CA ALA A 463 -3.50 -0.72 -4.87
C ALA A 463 -4.81 -0.65 -5.68
N LEU A 464 -5.64 0.37 -5.43
CA LEU A 464 -6.96 0.47 -6.08
C LEU A 464 -6.83 0.94 -7.53
N GLY A 465 -5.90 1.87 -7.81
CA GLY A 465 -5.59 2.25 -9.20
C GLY A 465 -4.98 1.10 -10.01
N THR A 466 -4.11 0.29 -9.39
CA THR A 466 -3.57 -0.94 -10.03
C THR A 466 -4.69 -1.93 -10.33
N ALA A 467 -5.63 -2.11 -9.39
CA ALA A 467 -6.76 -3.02 -9.56
C ALA A 467 -7.69 -2.61 -10.70
N GLU A 468 -8.07 -1.33 -10.76
CA GLU A 468 -8.83 -0.75 -11.87
C GLU A 468 -8.10 -0.91 -13.21
N MET A 469 -6.80 -0.63 -13.26
CA MET A 469 -5.99 -0.78 -14.48
C MET A 469 -5.95 -2.24 -14.97
N VAL A 470 -5.70 -3.21 -14.08
CA VAL A 470 -5.69 -4.64 -14.42
C VAL A 470 -7.06 -5.12 -14.89
N ALA A 471 -8.14 -4.69 -14.23
CA ALA A 471 -9.50 -5.06 -14.63
C ALA A 471 -9.83 -4.52 -16.03
N ASN A 472 -9.55 -3.25 -16.31
CA ASN A 472 -9.76 -2.65 -17.63
C ASN A 472 -8.99 -3.39 -18.73
N LEU A 473 -7.72 -3.72 -18.50
CA LEU A 473 -6.88 -4.46 -19.46
C LEU A 473 -7.43 -5.87 -19.76
N VAL A 474 -7.90 -6.60 -18.75
CA VAL A 474 -8.47 -7.95 -18.91
C VAL A 474 -9.87 -7.93 -19.54
N LEU A 475 -10.65 -6.87 -19.29
CA LEU A 475 -12.00 -6.71 -19.83
C LEU A 475 -12.04 -6.04 -21.22
N GLY A 476 -10.92 -5.47 -21.68
CA GLY A 476 -10.85 -4.69 -22.93
C GLY A 476 -11.55 -3.33 -22.82
N SER A 477 -11.69 -2.79 -21.61
CA SER A 477 -12.36 -1.51 -21.34
C SER A 477 -11.37 -0.34 -21.44
N PRO A 478 -11.81 0.86 -21.87
CA PRO A 478 -10.96 2.04 -21.87
C PRO A 478 -10.60 2.44 -20.42
N GLY A 479 -9.32 2.48 -20.10
CA GLY A 479 -8.82 2.81 -18.76
C GLY A 479 -8.83 4.32 -18.46
N THR A 480 -8.99 4.67 -17.18
CA THR A 480 -8.90 6.05 -16.67
C THR A 480 -7.48 6.62 -16.70
N VAL A 481 -6.46 5.76 -16.62
CA VAL A 481 -5.04 6.11 -16.52
C VAL A 481 -4.29 5.34 -17.60
N ASP A 482 -3.35 5.98 -18.28
CA ASP A 482 -2.49 5.31 -19.24
C ASP A 482 -1.65 4.20 -18.56
N HIS A 483 -1.65 3.02 -19.17
CA HIS A 483 -0.95 1.85 -18.68
C HIS A 483 0.43 1.67 -19.34
N ALA A 484 0.68 2.34 -20.48
CA ALA A 484 1.92 2.17 -21.25
C ALA A 484 3.21 2.40 -20.41
N PRO A 485 3.29 3.37 -19.47
CA PRO A 485 4.49 3.54 -18.63
C PRO A 485 4.80 2.39 -17.66
N PHE A 486 3.83 1.47 -17.45
CA PHE A 486 3.93 0.31 -16.55
C PHE A 486 3.98 -1.04 -17.28
N ALA A 487 3.79 -1.05 -18.60
CA ALA A 487 3.82 -2.26 -19.41
C ALA A 487 5.17 -2.99 -19.27
N LEU A 488 5.16 -4.29 -19.56
CA LEU A 488 6.38 -5.12 -19.58
C LEU A 488 7.09 -5.07 -20.95
N GLU A 489 6.37 -4.71 -22.00
CA GLU A 489 6.90 -4.58 -23.36
C GLU A 489 7.80 -3.34 -23.52
N ASN A 490 8.87 -3.46 -24.31
CA ASN A 490 9.83 -2.39 -24.62
C ASN A 490 10.53 -1.75 -23.40
N ARG A 491 10.46 -2.40 -22.23
CA ARG A 491 10.97 -1.87 -20.97
C ARG A 491 12.43 -2.28 -20.77
N LEU A 492 13.33 -1.31 -20.96
CA LEU A 492 14.76 -1.51 -20.77
C LEU A 492 15.12 -1.45 -19.28
N TRP A 493 15.80 -2.49 -18.81
CA TRP A 493 16.38 -2.54 -17.47
C TRP A 493 17.85 -2.12 -17.56
N ALA A 494 18.22 -1.05 -16.86
CA ALA A 494 19.59 -0.53 -16.78
C ALA A 494 20.38 -1.17 -15.63
#